data_AF-A0A4Q0Q7I6-F1
#
_entry.id   AF-A0A4Q0Q7I6-F1
#
_cell.length_a   1.000
_cell.length_b   1.000
_cell.length_c   1.000
_cell.angle_alpha   90.00
_cell.angle_beta   90.00
_cell.angle_gamma   90.00
#
_symmetry.space_group_name_H-M   'P 1'
#
loop_
_entity.id
_entity.type
_entity.pdbx_description
1 polymer ?
#
loop_
_entity_poly.entity_id
_entity_poly.type
_entity_poly.pdbx_seq_one_letter_code
_entity_poly.pdbx_strand_id
1 'polypeptide(L)'
;MARGLLLRRSPWAAGDRAAHVVAAQEAPLSRHRRREVRVRRPALARQSEDPASAGRDCRGQSRAQADQLFSGRLGMSDLPARFDRNIRLFGEEGQRKLRATNVAVIGVGGLGSPLVQHLALLGVGGITLVDDEELDETNRNRFVGAVNDDPVPGSPKVELAARLVRKIDPTIRVTPIRASLISEEVFATVKQADWIFGCFDEDGPRAILNELCAAYAKSYIDLASDVPEEGVYGGRICVAWQGGGCLHCLDALDRRDVEAYLSTDAEKAGRAAIYGVPVEVLRETGPSVSPINGVVSALAATEFMAAVTGMRQPQRLINYYGHVPKLTTAKPKPDCYYCKGIRGKPQDADAERFLRMPHLRERRRRETRRISEPVE
;
A
#
# COMPACT_ATOMS: atom_id res chain seq x y z
N MET A 1 15.57 25.30 48.36
CA MET A 1 15.96 26.34 47.39
C MET A 1 15.67 25.83 46.00
N ALA A 2 14.93 26.61 45.22
CA ALA A 2 14.35 26.24 43.93
C ALA A 2 15.33 26.36 42.74
N ARG A 3 15.07 25.57 41.69
CA ARG A 3 15.31 25.78 40.24
C ARG A 3 14.83 24.49 39.56
N GLY A 4 13.86 24.40 38.65
CA GLY A 4 13.28 25.35 37.72
C GLY A 4 13.30 24.71 36.32
N LEU A 5 12.49 23.67 36.08
CA LEU A 5 12.40 22.99 34.78
C LEU A 5 11.31 23.68 33.93
N LEU A 6 11.73 24.30 32.83
CA LEU A 6 10.86 24.92 31.83
C LEU A 6 10.16 23.84 30.99
N LEU A 7 8.91 23.51 31.34
CA LEU A 7 8.00 22.75 30.49
C LEU A 7 7.58 23.62 29.29
N ARG A 8 8.01 23.25 28.08
CA ARG A 8 7.44 23.77 26.83
C ARG A 8 6.02 23.23 26.67
N ARG A 9 5.04 24.13 26.56
CA ARG A 9 3.63 23.81 26.32
C ARG A 9 3.43 23.28 24.89
N SER A 10 2.80 22.12 24.77
CA SER A 10 2.22 21.58 23.53
C SER A 10 1.02 22.45 23.09
N PRO A 11 0.80 22.70 21.78
CA PRO A 11 -0.26 23.60 21.30
C PRO A 11 -1.68 23.01 21.35
N TRP A 12 -1.91 21.85 21.96
CA TRP A 12 -3.20 21.13 21.92
C TRP A 12 -4.04 21.25 23.19
N ALA A 13 -3.87 22.30 23.98
CA ALA A 13 -4.67 22.53 25.20
C ALA A 13 -5.29 23.93 25.22
N ALA A 14 -6.47 24.08 24.61
CA ALA A 14 -7.54 25.00 25.04
C ALA A 14 -8.74 24.90 24.08
N GLY A 15 -9.85 24.35 24.54
CA GLY A 15 -11.12 24.29 23.83
C GLY A 15 -12.20 23.75 24.75
N ASP A 16 -12.60 24.61 25.68
CA ASP A 16 -13.48 24.29 26.81
C ASP A 16 -14.97 24.30 26.38
N ARG A 17 -15.71 23.28 26.84
CA ARG A 17 -17.18 23.23 27.12
C ARG A 17 -18.20 23.26 25.98
N ALA A 18 -18.84 22.09 25.78
CA ALA A 18 -20.26 21.88 26.11
C ALA A 18 -20.61 20.38 25.97
N ALA A 19 -20.72 19.69 27.11
CA ALA A 19 -21.22 18.32 27.14
C ALA A 19 -22.75 18.33 27.05
N HIS A 20 -23.28 18.00 25.87
CA HIS A 20 -24.65 17.52 25.75
C HIS A 20 -24.64 16.00 25.81
N VAL A 21 -24.90 15.47 27.00
CA VAL A 21 -25.26 14.06 27.20
C VAL A 21 -26.64 13.86 26.60
N VAL A 22 -26.72 13.24 25.42
CA VAL A 22 -27.99 12.69 24.91
C VAL A 22 -28.10 11.27 25.44
N ALA A 23 -29.01 11.08 26.39
CA ALA A 23 -29.37 9.76 26.90
C ALA A 23 -29.89 8.88 25.75
N ALA A 24 -29.24 7.75 25.52
CA ALA A 24 -29.74 6.72 24.63
C ALA A 24 -30.91 6.00 25.31
N GLN A 25 -32.13 6.23 24.83
CA GLN A 25 -33.28 5.40 25.15
C GLN A 25 -33.18 4.08 24.38
N GLU A 26 -33.21 2.96 25.09
CA GLU A 26 -33.28 1.62 24.53
C GLU A 26 -34.63 1.42 23.79
N ALA A 27 -34.57 1.00 22.53
CA ALA A 27 -35.74 0.60 21.75
C ALA A 27 -35.72 -0.93 21.52
N PRO A 28 -36.86 -1.63 21.65
CA PRO A 28 -36.89 -3.08 21.61
C PRO A 28 -36.80 -3.64 20.18
N LEU A 29 -36.03 -4.72 20.03
CA LEU A 29 -35.86 -5.51 18.81
C LEU A 29 -37.20 -6.07 18.30
N SER A 30 -37.64 -5.61 17.13
CA SER A 30 -38.81 -6.18 16.43
C SER A 30 -38.40 -7.18 15.34
N ARG A 31 -39.11 -8.31 15.31
CA ARG A 31 -38.90 -9.46 14.40
C ARG A 31 -39.20 -9.07 12.94
N HIS A 32 -38.20 -9.18 12.06
CA HIS A 32 -38.40 -8.97 10.62
C HIS A 32 -39.09 -10.16 9.95
N ARG A 33 -40.29 -9.93 9.39
CA ARG A 33 -40.91 -10.80 8.38
C ARG A 33 -40.18 -10.63 7.04
N ARG A 34 -39.83 -11.75 6.39
CA ARG A 34 -39.27 -11.79 5.03
C ARG A 34 -40.32 -11.28 4.03
N ARG A 35 -39.96 -10.30 3.20
CA ARG A 35 -40.66 -9.98 1.95
C ARG A 35 -39.77 -10.40 0.78
N GLU A 36 -40.27 -11.31 -0.04
CA GLU A 36 -39.64 -11.68 -1.31
C GLU A 36 -39.76 -10.53 -2.32
N VAL A 37 -38.64 -10.12 -2.90
CA VAL A 37 -38.59 -9.16 -4.00
C VAL A 37 -38.38 -9.93 -5.30
N ARG A 38 -39.39 -9.92 -6.16
CA ARG A 38 -39.37 -10.59 -7.48
C ARG A 38 -38.76 -9.64 -8.52
N VAL A 39 -37.52 -9.90 -8.94
CA VAL A 39 -36.84 -9.13 -10.00
C VAL A 39 -37.23 -9.68 -11.38
N ARG A 40 -37.75 -8.83 -12.27
CA ARG A 40 -38.02 -9.15 -13.69
C ARG A 40 -36.73 -9.04 -14.51
N ARG A 41 -36.43 -10.06 -15.34
CA ARG A 41 -35.34 -10.06 -16.33
C ARG A 41 -35.77 -9.35 -17.63
N PRO A 42 -34.92 -8.54 -18.29
CA PRO A 42 -35.13 -8.13 -19.68
C PRO A 42 -34.63 -9.20 -20.67
N ALA A 43 -35.25 -9.22 -21.85
CA ALA A 43 -35.01 -10.18 -22.92
C ALA A 43 -33.71 -9.91 -23.71
N LEU A 44 -33.05 -11.00 -24.11
CA LEU A 44 -31.87 -11.03 -24.98
C LEU A 44 -32.25 -10.77 -26.44
N ALA A 45 -31.63 -9.78 -27.08
CA ALA A 45 -31.63 -9.63 -28.53
C ALA A 45 -30.38 -10.31 -29.12
N ARG A 46 -30.61 -11.25 -30.05
CA ARG A 46 -29.58 -11.91 -30.85
C ARG A 46 -29.22 -11.02 -32.04
N GLN A 47 -27.94 -10.83 -32.32
CA GLN A 47 -27.46 -10.43 -33.65
C GLN A 47 -26.24 -11.26 -34.03
N SER A 48 -26.21 -11.59 -35.32
CA SER A 48 -25.47 -12.61 -36.04
C SER A 48 -24.02 -12.25 -36.34
N GLU A 49 -23.18 -13.29 -36.42
CA GLU A 49 -21.83 -13.25 -36.97
C GLU A 49 -21.86 -13.28 -38.50
N ASP A 50 -20.87 -12.65 -39.16
CA ASP A 50 -20.27 -13.18 -40.39
C ASP A 50 -18.82 -12.65 -40.58
N PRO A 51 -17.90 -13.42 -41.22
CA PRO A 51 -16.45 -13.25 -41.10
C PRO A 51 -15.76 -12.79 -42.41
N ALA A 52 -14.57 -12.19 -42.29
CA ALA A 52 -13.38 -12.39 -43.17
C ALA A 52 -12.45 -11.16 -43.19
N SER A 53 -11.18 -11.34 -42.83
CA SER A 53 -10.04 -11.19 -43.75
C SER A 53 -8.70 -11.23 -42.99
N ALA A 54 -7.79 -12.03 -43.52
CA ALA A 54 -6.49 -12.35 -42.96
C ALA A 54 -5.41 -11.35 -43.42
N GLY A 55 -4.45 -11.06 -42.53
CA GLY A 55 -3.18 -10.40 -42.86
C GLY A 55 -2.13 -10.76 -41.82
N ARG A 56 -1.07 -11.46 -42.24
CA ARG A 56 -0.01 -12.06 -41.41
C ARG A 56 1.00 -11.01 -40.96
N ASP A 57 1.52 -11.13 -39.74
CA ASP A 57 2.98 -11.05 -39.54
C ASP A 57 3.43 -11.80 -38.28
N CYS A 58 4.57 -12.48 -38.40
CA CYS A 58 5.10 -13.47 -37.49
C CYS A 58 6.06 -12.83 -36.49
N ARG A 59 5.71 -12.80 -35.19
CA ARG A 59 6.67 -12.64 -34.07
C ARG A 59 6.05 -12.93 -32.68
N GLY A 60 5.35 -14.05 -32.53
CA GLY A 60 4.64 -14.38 -31.30
C GLY A 60 4.73 -15.86 -30.91
N GLN A 61 5.87 -16.29 -30.36
CA GLN A 61 6.00 -17.66 -29.83
C GLN A 61 6.12 -17.74 -28.29
N SER A 62 6.18 -16.63 -27.56
CA SER A 62 6.16 -16.67 -26.08
C SER A 62 4.84 -16.21 -25.44
N ARG A 63 4.02 -15.40 -26.14
CA ARG A 63 2.70 -14.96 -25.65
C ARG A 63 1.57 -15.94 -25.97
N ALA A 64 1.61 -16.58 -27.14
CA ALA A 64 0.53 -17.47 -27.58
C ALA A 64 0.35 -18.71 -26.70
N GLN A 65 1.43 -19.25 -26.11
CA GLN A 65 1.32 -20.36 -25.17
C GLN A 65 0.75 -19.95 -23.80
N ALA A 66 1.00 -18.72 -23.35
CA ALA A 66 0.38 -18.18 -22.14
C ALA A 66 -1.11 -17.82 -22.37
N ASP A 67 -1.44 -17.27 -23.54
CA ASP A 67 -2.82 -16.93 -23.91
C ASP A 67 -3.68 -18.17 -24.21
N GLN A 68 -3.10 -19.27 -24.70
CA GLN A 68 -3.83 -20.54 -24.88
C GLN A 68 -4.19 -21.23 -23.57
N LEU A 69 -3.46 -20.97 -22.48
CA LEU A 69 -3.85 -21.40 -21.13
C LEU A 69 -5.00 -20.56 -20.54
N PHE A 70 -5.32 -19.40 -21.13
CA PHE A 70 -6.31 -18.46 -20.61
C PHE A 70 -7.50 -18.18 -21.55
N SER A 71 -7.50 -18.65 -22.81
CA SER A 71 -8.59 -18.39 -23.77
C SER A 71 -9.76 -19.39 -23.74
N GLY A 72 -9.76 -20.33 -22.78
CA GLY A 72 -10.96 -21.08 -22.44
C GLY A 72 -12.01 -20.13 -21.86
N ARG A 73 -13.19 -20.03 -22.50
CA ARG A 73 -14.37 -19.40 -21.88
C ARG A 73 -14.60 -20.06 -20.51
N LEU A 74 -14.18 -19.41 -19.44
CA LEU A 74 -14.42 -19.87 -18.07
C LEU A 74 -15.92 -20.01 -17.89
N GLY A 75 -16.39 -21.26 -17.83
CA GLY A 75 -17.77 -21.59 -17.57
C GLY A 75 -18.21 -21.07 -16.19
N MET A 76 -19.52 -20.99 -16.01
CA MET A 76 -20.12 -20.72 -14.69
C MET A 76 -19.60 -21.76 -13.68
N SER A 77 -18.85 -21.29 -12.68
CA SER A 77 -18.18 -21.97 -11.55
C SER A 77 -16.82 -22.70 -11.76
N ASP A 78 -15.81 -22.07 -12.38
CA ASP A 78 -14.40 -22.57 -12.38
C ASP A 78 -13.50 -21.91 -11.30
N LEU A 79 -14.09 -21.27 -10.29
CA LEU A 79 -13.33 -20.67 -9.19
C LEU A 79 -13.04 -21.73 -8.10
N PRO A 80 -11.81 -21.83 -7.59
CA PRO A 80 -11.47 -22.78 -6.53
C PRO A 80 -12.36 -22.64 -5.29
N ALA A 81 -12.79 -23.76 -4.71
CA ALA A 81 -13.71 -23.81 -3.56
C ALA A 81 -13.20 -23.04 -2.32
N ARG A 82 -11.88 -22.81 -2.19
CA ARG A 82 -11.28 -21.97 -1.14
C ARG A 82 -11.86 -20.55 -1.10
N PHE A 83 -12.37 -20.05 -2.22
CA PHE A 83 -12.97 -18.72 -2.34
C PHE A 83 -14.48 -18.70 -2.07
N ASP A 84 -15.12 -19.81 -1.69
CA ASP A 84 -16.56 -19.85 -1.45
C ASP A 84 -17.02 -18.77 -0.45
N ARG A 85 -16.29 -18.58 0.66
CA ARG A 85 -16.62 -17.55 1.66
C ARG A 85 -16.46 -16.11 1.13
N ASN A 86 -15.48 -15.89 0.27
CA ASN A 86 -15.26 -14.62 -0.42
C ASN A 86 -16.42 -14.33 -1.40
N ILE A 87 -16.79 -15.33 -2.19
CA ILE A 87 -17.88 -15.28 -3.17
C ILE A 87 -19.23 -15.00 -2.48
N ARG A 88 -19.47 -15.53 -1.28
CA ARG A 88 -20.69 -15.21 -0.50
C ARG A 88 -20.78 -13.74 -0.09
N LEU A 89 -19.66 -13.05 0.05
CA LEU A 89 -19.61 -11.64 0.42
C LEU A 89 -19.77 -10.71 -0.79
N PHE A 90 -19.02 -10.94 -1.87
CA PHE A 90 -18.92 -10.02 -3.00
C PHE A 90 -19.20 -10.63 -4.38
N GLY A 91 -19.72 -11.85 -4.41
CA GLY A 91 -20.11 -12.57 -5.62
C GLY A 91 -18.94 -13.15 -6.42
N GLU A 92 -19.26 -14.04 -7.37
CA GLU A 92 -18.25 -14.62 -8.28
C GLU A 92 -17.54 -13.55 -9.10
N GLU A 93 -18.27 -12.53 -9.53
CA GLU A 93 -17.73 -11.44 -10.33
C GLU A 93 -16.67 -10.64 -9.55
N GLY A 94 -16.90 -10.37 -8.26
CA GLY A 94 -15.90 -9.73 -7.42
C GLY A 94 -14.62 -10.58 -7.30
N GLN A 95 -14.77 -11.90 -7.15
CA GLN A 95 -13.63 -12.82 -7.09
C GLN A 95 -12.87 -12.91 -8.43
N ARG A 96 -13.58 -12.89 -9.58
CA ARG A 96 -12.96 -12.84 -10.91
C ARG A 96 -12.17 -11.55 -11.11
N LYS A 97 -12.69 -10.40 -10.67
CA LYS A 97 -11.95 -9.12 -10.71
C LYS A 97 -10.67 -9.16 -9.88
N LEU A 98 -10.71 -9.72 -8.67
CA LEU A 98 -9.51 -9.92 -7.85
C LEU A 98 -8.48 -10.80 -8.58
N ARG A 99 -8.93 -11.92 -9.16
CA ARG A 99 -8.07 -12.85 -9.93
C ARG A 99 -7.51 -12.27 -11.22
N ALA A 100 -8.14 -11.25 -11.78
CA ALA A 100 -7.65 -10.54 -12.96
C ALA A 100 -6.68 -9.39 -12.60
N THR A 101 -6.62 -8.98 -11.34
CA THR A 101 -5.84 -7.82 -10.90
C THR A 101 -4.37 -8.19 -10.67
N ASN A 102 -3.46 -7.32 -11.12
CA ASN A 102 -2.04 -7.36 -10.80
C ASN A 102 -1.67 -6.22 -9.85
N VAL A 103 -1.01 -6.54 -8.74
CA VAL A 103 -0.61 -5.57 -7.72
C VAL A 103 0.91 -5.51 -7.56
N ALA A 104 1.41 -4.34 -7.17
CA ALA A 104 2.80 -4.15 -6.78
C ALA A 104 2.87 -3.73 -5.30
N VAL A 105 3.65 -4.44 -4.49
CA VAL A 105 3.91 -4.11 -3.08
C VAL A 105 5.34 -3.60 -2.98
N ILE A 106 5.50 -2.32 -2.65
CA ILE A 106 6.79 -1.65 -2.52
C ILE A 106 7.11 -1.52 -1.02
N GLY A 107 8.12 -2.26 -0.58
CA GLY A 107 8.41 -2.56 0.82
C GLY A 107 7.64 -3.81 1.28
N VAL A 108 8.36 -4.89 1.61
CA VAL A 108 7.77 -6.15 2.12
C VAL A 108 8.13 -6.44 3.58
N GLY A 109 8.53 -5.41 4.34
CA GLY A 109 8.87 -5.49 5.76
C GLY A 109 7.67 -5.68 6.71
N GLY A 110 7.66 -4.92 7.81
CA GLY A 110 6.69 -5.11 8.90
C GLY A 110 5.22 -4.98 8.50
N LEU A 111 4.90 -4.01 7.63
CA LEU A 111 3.55 -3.79 7.07
C LEU A 111 3.35 -4.61 5.78
N GLY A 112 4.36 -4.65 4.92
CA GLY A 112 4.22 -5.31 3.62
C GLY A 112 4.02 -6.83 3.72
N SER A 113 4.71 -7.51 4.64
CA SER A 113 4.58 -8.97 4.79
C SER A 113 3.16 -9.45 5.18
N PRO A 114 2.47 -8.90 6.20
CA PRO A 114 1.07 -9.24 6.46
C PRO A 114 0.12 -8.81 5.33
N LEU A 115 0.39 -7.69 4.66
CA LEU A 115 -0.40 -7.26 3.49
C LEU A 115 -0.32 -8.30 2.36
N VAL A 116 0.89 -8.79 2.05
CA VAL A 116 1.11 -9.83 1.03
C VAL A 116 0.33 -11.10 1.37
N GLN A 117 0.31 -11.50 2.66
CA GLN A 117 -0.52 -12.60 3.14
C GLN A 117 -2.00 -12.37 2.81
N HIS A 118 -2.54 -11.20 3.13
CA HIS A 118 -3.94 -10.86 2.85
C HIS A 118 -4.26 -10.85 1.35
N LEU A 119 -3.39 -10.28 0.52
CA LEU A 119 -3.56 -10.24 -0.94
C LEU A 119 -3.56 -11.65 -1.55
N ALA A 120 -2.70 -12.53 -1.06
CA ALA A 120 -2.67 -13.94 -1.47
C ALA A 120 -3.96 -14.67 -1.06
N LEU A 121 -4.42 -14.48 0.18
CA LEU A 121 -5.67 -15.09 0.69
C LEU A 121 -6.93 -14.56 -0.01
N LEU A 122 -6.92 -13.31 -0.48
CA LEU A 122 -7.99 -12.74 -1.31
C LEU A 122 -8.02 -13.33 -2.73
N GLY A 123 -6.96 -14.02 -3.16
CA GLY A 123 -6.86 -14.56 -4.50
C GLY A 123 -6.62 -13.48 -5.56
N VAL A 124 -5.67 -12.57 -5.31
CA VAL A 124 -5.17 -11.64 -6.33
C VAL A 124 -4.45 -12.42 -7.43
N GLY A 125 -4.61 -12.03 -8.70
CA GLY A 125 -4.05 -12.75 -9.85
C GLY A 125 -2.52 -12.70 -9.97
N GLY A 126 -1.93 -11.53 -9.72
CA GLY A 126 -0.50 -11.32 -9.77
C GLY A 126 0.00 -10.36 -8.69
N ILE A 127 1.15 -10.68 -8.08
CA ILE A 127 1.77 -9.89 -7.01
C ILE A 127 3.25 -9.69 -7.36
N THR A 128 3.65 -8.45 -7.64
CA THR A 128 5.06 -8.06 -7.72
C THR A 128 5.52 -7.52 -6.38
N LEU A 129 6.62 -8.05 -5.86
CA LEU A 129 7.17 -7.76 -4.54
C LEU A 129 8.49 -7.00 -4.73
N VAL A 130 8.59 -5.79 -4.18
CA VAL A 130 9.77 -4.95 -4.32
C VAL A 130 10.33 -4.63 -2.95
N ASP A 131 11.56 -5.04 -2.67
CA ASP A 131 12.31 -4.70 -1.47
C ASP A 131 13.79 -5.06 -1.72
N ASP A 132 14.74 -4.24 -1.27
CA ASP A 132 16.17 -4.48 -1.46
C ASP A 132 16.85 -5.12 -0.23
N GLU A 133 16.11 -5.29 0.87
CA GLU A 133 16.64 -5.75 2.15
C GLU A 133 16.57 -7.28 2.32
N GLU A 134 17.37 -7.76 3.26
CA GLU A 134 17.33 -9.13 3.76
C GLU A 134 16.70 -9.17 5.16
N LEU A 135 16.30 -10.37 5.60
CA LEU A 135 15.84 -10.58 6.95
C LEU A 135 16.95 -10.23 7.93
N ASP A 136 16.59 -9.45 8.95
CA ASP A 136 17.42 -9.15 10.10
C ASP A 136 16.76 -9.72 11.37
N GLU A 137 17.54 -10.05 12.39
CA GLU A 137 17.01 -10.66 13.62
C GLU A 137 16.03 -9.72 14.33
N THR A 138 16.30 -8.41 14.32
CA THR A 138 15.38 -7.39 14.86
C THR A 138 14.06 -7.32 14.11
N ASN A 139 13.98 -7.88 12.90
CA ASN A 139 12.81 -7.87 12.03
C ASN A 139 12.03 -9.20 12.10
N ARG A 140 12.64 -10.29 12.58
CA ARG A 140 12.05 -11.63 12.65
C ARG A 140 10.76 -11.69 13.49
N ASN A 141 10.68 -10.87 14.54
CA ASN A 141 9.51 -10.80 15.43
C ASN A 141 8.20 -10.33 14.76
N ARG A 142 8.28 -9.72 13.57
CA ARG A 142 7.12 -9.12 12.88
C ARG A 142 7.02 -9.44 11.40
N PHE A 143 8.04 -10.07 10.81
CA PHE A 143 8.03 -10.44 9.40
C PHE A 143 7.17 -11.68 9.17
N VAL A 144 5.99 -11.51 8.56
CA VAL A 144 5.08 -12.62 8.26
C VAL A 144 5.66 -13.47 7.13
N GLY A 145 5.86 -14.76 7.39
CA GLY A 145 6.42 -15.73 6.43
C GLY A 145 7.90 -16.06 6.62
N ALA A 146 8.57 -15.35 7.54
CA ALA A 146 9.86 -15.79 8.07
C ALA A 146 9.64 -16.94 9.08
N VAL A 147 10.59 -17.86 9.14
CA VAL A 147 10.64 -19.01 10.05
C VAL A 147 12.00 -19.05 10.73
N ASN A 148 12.10 -19.71 11.88
CA ASN A 148 13.28 -19.64 12.76
C ASN A 148 14.59 -20.12 12.10
N ASP A 149 14.48 -21.01 11.11
CA ASP A 149 15.58 -21.59 10.35
C ASP A 149 16.02 -20.74 9.14
N ASP A 150 15.32 -19.64 8.83
CA ASP A 150 15.76 -18.71 7.78
C ASP A 150 17.09 -18.04 8.19
N PRO A 151 18.13 -18.11 7.35
CA PRO A 151 19.44 -17.54 7.67
C PRO A 151 19.41 -16.01 7.74
N VAL A 152 20.16 -15.47 8.70
CA VAL A 152 20.38 -14.03 8.91
C VAL A 152 21.89 -13.80 9.08
N PRO A 153 22.58 -13.13 8.14
CA PRO A 153 22.09 -12.67 6.82
C PRO A 153 21.90 -13.83 5.83
N GLY A 154 21.34 -13.55 4.64
CA GLY A 154 21.20 -14.51 3.54
C GLY A 154 19.77 -14.83 3.11
N SER A 155 18.76 -14.20 3.72
CA SER A 155 17.35 -14.38 3.37
C SER A 155 16.72 -13.09 2.81
N PRO A 156 16.71 -12.86 1.48
CA PRO A 156 16.06 -11.70 0.89
C PRO A 156 14.58 -11.61 1.25
N LYS A 157 14.12 -10.45 1.74
CA LYS A 157 12.73 -10.26 2.18
C LYS A 157 11.73 -10.58 1.07
N VAL A 158 12.03 -10.17 -0.17
CA VAL A 158 11.19 -10.47 -1.34
C VAL A 158 11.03 -11.97 -1.60
N GLU A 159 12.06 -12.78 -1.35
CA GLU A 159 11.98 -14.23 -1.54
C GLU A 159 11.19 -14.91 -0.42
N LEU A 160 11.32 -14.45 0.82
CA LEU A 160 10.50 -14.92 1.94
C LEU A 160 9.01 -14.64 1.69
N ALA A 161 8.68 -13.43 1.23
CA ALA A 161 7.32 -13.05 0.86
C ALA A 161 6.82 -13.84 -0.35
N ALA A 162 7.65 -14.07 -1.38
CA ALA A 162 7.28 -14.89 -2.53
C ALA A 162 7.02 -16.35 -2.14
N ARG A 163 7.84 -16.91 -1.25
CA ARG A 163 7.64 -18.24 -0.65
C ARG A 163 6.31 -18.33 0.07
N LEU A 164 5.93 -17.30 0.84
CA LEU A 164 4.63 -17.23 1.51
C LEU A 164 3.47 -17.27 0.51
N VAL A 165 3.52 -16.44 -0.54
CA VAL A 165 2.47 -16.41 -1.58
C VAL A 165 2.30 -17.80 -2.22
N ARG A 166 3.40 -18.43 -2.64
CA ARG A 166 3.37 -19.75 -3.28
C ARG A 166 2.82 -20.84 -2.35
N LYS A 167 3.08 -20.75 -1.04
CA LYS A 167 2.51 -21.66 -0.03
C LYS A 167 1.00 -21.45 0.17
N ILE A 168 0.52 -20.22 0.09
CA ILE A 168 -0.91 -19.89 0.24
C ILE A 168 -1.69 -20.31 -1.01
N ASP A 169 -1.27 -19.84 -2.18
CA ASP A 169 -1.90 -20.13 -3.45
C ASP A 169 -0.85 -20.17 -4.58
N PRO A 170 -0.47 -21.38 -5.06
CA PRO A 170 0.53 -21.52 -6.12
C PRO A 170 0.04 -21.05 -7.49
N THR A 171 -1.26 -20.72 -7.64
CA THR A 171 -1.82 -20.21 -8.90
C THR A 171 -1.63 -18.70 -9.09
N ILE A 172 -1.16 -18.00 -8.04
CA ILE A 172 -0.85 -16.57 -8.10
C ILE A 172 0.50 -16.36 -8.78
N ARG A 173 0.55 -15.48 -9.79
CA ARG A 173 1.81 -15.07 -10.40
C ARG A 173 2.58 -14.16 -9.46
N VAL A 174 3.68 -14.64 -8.88
CA VAL A 174 4.50 -13.85 -7.96
C VAL A 174 5.86 -13.51 -8.58
N THR A 175 6.23 -12.22 -8.56
CA THR A 175 7.51 -11.72 -9.09
C THR A 175 8.28 -10.97 -8.00
N PRO A 176 9.33 -11.55 -7.42
CA PRO A 176 10.23 -10.84 -6.51
C PRO A 176 11.21 -9.96 -7.29
N ILE A 177 11.38 -8.71 -6.85
CA ILE A 177 12.32 -7.73 -7.41
C ILE A 177 13.15 -7.18 -6.25
N ARG A 178 14.44 -7.54 -6.22
CA ARG A 178 15.37 -7.05 -5.21
C ARG A 178 15.94 -5.69 -5.61
N ALA A 179 15.16 -4.63 -5.44
CA ALA A 179 15.56 -3.28 -5.82
C ALA A 179 14.94 -2.21 -4.91
N SER A 180 15.62 -1.07 -4.82
CA SER A 180 15.07 0.12 -4.16
C SER A 180 14.01 0.79 -5.03
N LEU A 181 13.19 1.65 -4.40
CA LEU A 181 12.20 2.47 -5.11
C LEU A 181 12.81 3.24 -6.29
N ILE A 182 14.03 3.77 -6.13
CA ILE A 182 14.72 4.59 -7.12
C ILE A 182 15.50 3.69 -8.08
N SER A 183 14.76 2.95 -8.90
CA SER A 183 15.29 2.11 -9.96
C SER A 183 14.36 2.08 -11.18
N GLU A 184 14.94 1.91 -12.36
CA GLU A 184 14.17 1.83 -13.61
C GLU A 184 13.18 0.66 -13.61
N GLU A 185 13.59 -0.48 -13.04
CA GLU A 185 12.77 -1.68 -12.92
C GLU A 185 11.54 -1.45 -12.02
N VAL A 186 11.69 -0.78 -10.88
CA VAL A 186 10.55 -0.48 -9.99
C VAL A 186 9.63 0.57 -10.59
N PHE A 187 10.18 1.58 -11.27
CA PHE A 187 9.37 2.56 -12.01
C PHE A 187 8.56 1.89 -13.12
N ALA A 188 9.15 0.96 -13.87
CA ALA A 188 8.44 0.17 -14.88
C ALA A 188 7.34 -0.70 -14.24
N THR A 189 7.63 -1.33 -13.10
CA THR A 189 6.66 -2.12 -12.33
C THR A 189 5.44 -1.29 -11.92
N VAL A 190 5.65 -0.09 -11.37
CA VAL A 190 4.57 0.83 -10.98
C VAL A 190 3.71 1.20 -12.18
N LYS A 191 4.31 1.43 -13.36
CA LYS A 191 3.57 1.73 -14.59
C LYS A 191 2.74 0.56 -15.12
N GLN A 192 3.06 -0.68 -14.77
CA GLN A 192 2.37 -1.88 -15.27
C GLN A 192 1.30 -2.40 -14.30
N ALA A 193 1.46 -2.20 -13.00
CA ALA A 193 0.50 -2.66 -12.00
C ALA A 193 -0.84 -1.91 -12.06
N ASP A 194 -1.92 -2.58 -11.63
CA ASP A 194 -3.25 -1.99 -11.50
C ASP A 194 -3.39 -1.23 -10.17
N TRP A 195 -2.82 -1.81 -9.11
CA TRP A 195 -2.77 -1.25 -7.77
C TRP A 195 -1.37 -1.33 -7.19
N ILE A 196 -0.97 -0.26 -6.52
CA ILE A 196 0.33 -0.12 -5.87
C ILE A 196 0.08 0.00 -4.37
N PHE A 197 0.89 -0.69 -3.58
CA PHE A 197 0.93 -0.58 -2.13
C PHE A 197 2.29 -0.08 -1.70
N GLY A 198 2.32 0.97 -0.88
CA GLY A 198 3.54 1.56 -0.34
C GLY A 198 3.63 1.28 1.16
N CYS A 199 4.67 0.55 1.55
CA CYS A 199 4.91 0.12 2.93
C CYS A 199 6.31 0.61 3.37
N PHE A 200 6.54 1.91 3.26
CA PHE A 200 7.79 2.53 3.68
C PHE A 200 7.75 2.88 5.17
N ASP A 201 8.92 3.17 5.73
CA ASP A 201 9.06 3.71 7.08
C ASP A 201 9.17 5.25 7.05
N GLU A 202 9.79 5.82 6.01
CA GLU A 202 10.04 7.26 5.84
C GLU A 202 9.09 7.96 4.86
N ASP A 203 8.84 9.26 5.04
CA ASP A 203 7.91 10.00 4.17
C ASP A 203 8.50 10.40 2.81
N GLY A 204 9.83 10.46 2.69
CA GLY A 204 10.51 10.74 1.42
C GLY A 204 10.13 9.79 0.29
N PRO A 205 10.36 8.47 0.44
CA PRO A 205 9.90 7.46 -0.51
C PRO A 205 8.38 7.48 -0.74
N ARG A 206 7.57 7.73 0.29
CA ARG A 206 6.10 7.87 0.16
C ARG A 206 5.73 9.02 -0.77
N ALA A 207 6.39 10.17 -0.65
CA ALA A 207 6.16 11.33 -1.50
C ALA A 207 6.51 11.04 -2.98
N ILE A 208 7.65 10.37 -3.21
CA ILE A 208 8.08 9.96 -4.56
C ILE A 208 7.07 9.00 -5.18
N LEU A 209 6.66 7.96 -4.45
CA LEU A 209 5.70 6.98 -4.96
C LEU A 209 4.32 7.60 -5.17
N ASN A 210 3.89 8.51 -4.30
CA ASN A 210 2.64 9.27 -4.46
C ASN A 210 2.66 10.09 -5.76
N GLU A 211 3.75 10.79 -6.04
CA GLU A 211 3.89 11.56 -7.26
C GLU A 211 3.92 10.67 -8.51
N LEU A 212 4.68 9.58 -8.46
CA LEU A 212 4.76 8.62 -9.54
C LEU A 212 3.38 8.03 -9.85
N CYS A 213 2.64 7.60 -8.83
CA CYS A 213 1.29 7.07 -9.00
C CYS A 213 0.31 8.13 -9.52
N ALA A 214 0.43 9.38 -9.08
CA ALA A 214 -0.36 10.48 -9.62
C ALA A 214 -0.07 10.67 -11.12
N ALA A 215 1.19 10.87 -11.50
CA ALA A 215 1.65 11.10 -12.86
C ALA A 215 1.13 10.04 -13.85
N TYR A 216 1.18 8.76 -13.46
CA TYR A 216 0.75 7.64 -14.28
C TYR A 216 -0.68 7.15 -14.01
N ALA A 217 -1.48 7.96 -13.28
CA ALA A 217 -2.88 7.69 -12.92
C ALA A 217 -3.13 6.34 -12.23
N LYS A 218 -2.13 5.83 -11.50
CA LYS A 218 -2.21 4.57 -10.76
C LYS A 218 -3.07 4.69 -9.50
N SER A 219 -3.63 3.55 -9.09
CA SER A 219 -4.31 3.40 -7.80
C SER A 219 -3.27 3.06 -6.76
N TYR A 220 -3.22 3.83 -5.67
CA TYR A 220 -2.17 3.73 -4.66
C TYR A 220 -2.77 3.66 -3.26
N ILE A 221 -2.33 2.68 -2.48
CA ILE A 221 -2.63 2.58 -1.04
C ILE A 221 -1.33 2.66 -0.26
N ASP A 222 -1.20 3.72 0.53
CA ASP A 222 -0.09 3.92 1.46
C ASP A 222 -0.46 3.37 2.84
N LEU A 223 0.50 2.73 3.49
CA LEU A 223 0.37 2.17 4.84
C LEU A 223 1.44 2.79 5.74
N ALA A 224 1.05 3.15 6.96
CA ALA A 224 1.98 3.56 8.01
C ALA A 224 1.49 3.03 9.36
N SER A 225 2.41 2.56 10.20
CA SER A 225 2.20 2.26 11.61
C SER A 225 2.81 3.36 12.45
N ASP A 226 2.11 3.80 13.48
CA ASP A 226 2.55 4.92 14.33
C ASP A 226 2.63 4.45 15.78
N VAL A 227 3.80 4.57 16.40
CA VAL A 227 4.01 4.35 17.84
C VAL A 227 4.79 5.56 18.40
N PRO A 228 4.12 6.69 18.63
CA PRO A 228 4.79 7.94 19.00
C PRO A 228 5.40 7.91 20.41
N GLU A 229 4.82 7.14 21.33
CA GLU A 229 5.29 6.98 22.70
C GLU A 229 4.80 5.65 23.29
N GLU A 230 5.35 5.24 24.44
CA GLU A 230 4.97 3.98 25.09
C GLU A 230 3.46 3.96 25.41
N GLY A 231 2.79 2.87 25.02
CA GLY A 231 1.34 2.70 25.23
C GLY A 231 0.46 3.47 24.25
N VAL A 232 1.01 4.39 23.44
CA VAL A 232 0.29 5.10 22.38
C VAL A 232 0.67 4.50 21.04
N TYR A 233 -0.29 3.89 20.39
CA TYR A 233 -0.04 3.19 19.14
C TYR A 233 -1.22 3.27 18.18
N GLY A 234 -0.95 3.02 16.90
CA GLY A 234 -1.93 3.12 15.84
C GLY A 234 -1.30 2.99 14.45
N GLY A 235 -1.94 3.62 13.49
CA GLY A 235 -1.44 3.74 12.13
C GLY A 235 -2.48 4.35 11.21
N ARG A 236 -2.18 4.36 9.93
CA ARG A 236 -3.07 4.89 8.90
C ARG A 236 -2.96 4.14 7.59
N ILE A 237 -4.03 4.21 6.83
CA ILE A 237 -4.00 3.92 5.40
C ILE A 237 -4.51 5.13 4.62
N CYS A 238 -3.89 5.40 3.47
CA CYS A 238 -4.30 6.46 2.56
C CYS A 238 -4.55 5.87 1.17
N VAL A 239 -5.78 6.00 0.65
CA VAL A 239 -6.21 5.43 -0.62
C VAL A 239 -6.35 6.52 -1.69
N ALA A 240 -5.27 6.69 -2.45
CA ALA A 240 -5.22 7.56 -3.62
C ALA A 240 -5.82 6.83 -4.83
N TRP A 241 -7.08 7.13 -5.14
CA TRP A 241 -7.85 6.38 -6.14
C TRP A 241 -8.70 7.32 -7.00
N GLN A 242 -8.70 7.11 -8.32
CA GLN A 242 -9.51 7.88 -9.28
C GLN A 242 -9.42 9.42 -9.10
N GLY A 243 -8.23 9.95 -8.79
CA GLY A 243 -8.00 11.40 -8.72
C GLY A 243 -8.58 12.08 -7.49
N GLY A 244 -8.64 11.36 -6.36
CA GLY A 244 -8.91 11.92 -5.04
C GLY A 244 -8.16 11.17 -3.93
N GLY A 245 -7.80 11.90 -2.88
CA GLY A 245 -7.26 11.33 -1.65
C GLY A 245 -5.80 10.89 -1.71
N CYS A 246 -4.94 11.68 -2.35
CA CYS A 246 -3.49 11.46 -2.26
C CYS A 246 -2.93 11.89 -0.91
N LEU A 247 -1.73 11.41 -0.57
CA LEU A 247 -1.11 11.65 0.73
C LEU A 247 -0.91 13.15 0.99
N HIS A 248 -0.59 13.92 -0.06
CA HIS A 248 -0.42 15.37 0.06
C HIS A 248 -1.72 16.10 0.44
N CYS A 249 -2.84 15.80 -0.21
CA CYS A 249 -4.09 16.51 0.05
C CYS A 249 -4.82 16.09 1.32
N LEU A 250 -4.40 14.97 1.91
CA LEU A 250 -4.88 14.45 3.17
C LEU A 250 -3.92 14.73 4.33
N ASP A 251 -2.89 15.54 4.08
CA ASP A 251 -1.85 15.91 5.07
C ASP A 251 -1.20 14.68 5.74
N ALA A 252 -0.97 13.64 4.94
CA ALA A 252 -0.38 12.36 5.33
C ALA A 252 1.13 12.27 5.04
N LEU A 253 1.83 13.41 4.93
CA LEU A 253 3.28 13.48 4.76
C LEU A 253 3.85 14.57 5.67
N ASP A 254 4.88 14.25 6.45
CA ASP A 254 5.74 15.26 7.08
C ASP A 254 6.63 15.89 6.01
N ARG A 255 6.33 17.14 5.66
CA ARG A 255 7.05 17.90 4.64
C ARG A 255 8.53 18.07 4.97
N ARG A 256 8.91 18.12 6.25
CA ARG A 256 10.31 18.27 6.67
C ARG A 256 11.09 17.00 6.38
N ASP A 257 10.46 15.85 6.61
CA ASP A 257 11.06 14.55 6.35
C ASP A 257 11.20 14.31 4.84
N VAL A 258 10.17 14.66 4.06
CA VAL A 258 10.23 14.66 2.59
C VAL A 258 11.36 15.56 2.07
N GLU A 259 11.44 16.79 2.57
CA GLU A 259 12.48 17.74 2.16
C GLU A 259 13.88 17.24 2.52
N ALA A 260 14.06 16.75 3.75
CA ALA A 260 15.31 16.15 4.18
C ALA A 260 15.69 14.95 3.31
N TYR A 261 14.75 14.09 2.93
CA TYR A 261 15.02 12.97 2.05
C TYR A 261 15.49 13.42 0.66
N LEU A 262 14.89 14.47 0.10
CA LEU A 262 15.22 14.97 -1.24
C LEU A 262 16.48 15.83 -1.29
N SER A 263 16.93 16.42 -0.18
CA SER A 263 18.16 17.22 -0.11
C SER A 263 19.43 16.37 -0.20
N THR A 264 20.46 16.92 -0.83
CA THR A 264 21.85 16.43 -0.81
C THR A 264 22.47 16.54 0.59
N ASP A 265 23.57 15.83 0.83
CA ASP A 265 24.25 15.88 2.13
C ASP A 265 24.86 17.26 2.41
N ALA A 266 25.31 17.98 1.38
CA ALA A 266 25.80 19.36 1.49
C ALA A 266 24.70 20.35 1.90
N GLU A 267 23.50 20.23 1.33
CA GLU A 267 22.35 21.07 1.70
C GLU A 267 21.91 20.80 3.15
N LYS A 268 21.92 19.53 3.58
CA LYS A 268 21.66 19.17 4.98
C LYS A 268 22.67 19.80 5.93
N ALA A 269 23.97 19.69 5.61
CA ALA A 269 25.04 20.26 6.42
C ALA A 269 24.95 21.79 6.50
N GLY A 270 24.66 22.46 5.37
CA GLY A 270 24.43 23.91 5.35
C GLY A 270 23.24 24.33 6.22
N ARG A 271 22.13 23.58 6.18
CA ARG A 271 20.95 23.85 7.01
C ARG A 271 21.23 23.64 8.50
N ALA A 272 21.94 22.57 8.86
CA ALA A 272 22.36 22.33 10.24
C ALA A 272 23.27 23.46 10.75
N ALA A 273 24.19 23.95 9.91
CA ALA A 273 25.07 25.07 10.23
C ALA A 273 24.32 26.41 10.43
N ILE A 274 23.22 26.63 9.71
CA ILE A 274 22.41 27.86 9.80
C ILE A 274 21.43 27.81 10.98
N TYR A 275 20.75 26.68 11.19
CA TYR A 275 19.61 26.57 12.11
C TYR A 275 19.88 25.73 13.37
N GLY A 276 21.08 25.14 13.50
CA GLY A 276 21.49 24.39 14.69
C GLY A 276 20.65 23.14 14.99
N VAL A 277 19.92 22.60 13.99
CA VAL A 277 19.12 21.38 14.14
C VAL A 277 20.03 20.18 13.88
N PRO A 278 20.29 19.32 14.89
CA PRO A 278 21.12 18.13 14.70
C PRO A 278 20.45 17.17 13.71
N VAL A 279 21.23 16.58 12.80
CA VAL A 279 20.76 15.65 11.76
C VAL A 279 20.27 14.33 12.38
N GLU A 280 20.68 14.07 13.62
CA GLU A 280 20.45 12.82 14.35
C GLU A 280 19.02 12.68 14.88
N VAL A 281 18.26 13.78 15.02
CA VAL A 281 16.88 13.76 15.58
C VAL A 281 15.84 13.21 14.57
N LEU A 282 16.23 12.98 13.32
CA LEU A 282 15.34 12.52 12.23
C LEU A 282 15.48 11.02 11.90
N ARG A 283 16.26 10.25 12.67
CA ARG A 283 16.71 8.90 12.25
C ARG A 283 16.32 7.75 13.17
N GLU A 284 15.51 7.98 14.19
CA GLU A 284 14.99 6.87 15.00
C GLU A 284 13.76 6.27 14.32
N THR A 285 13.92 5.07 13.76
CA THR A 285 12.78 4.26 13.35
C THR A 285 12.01 3.87 14.61
N GLY A 286 10.75 4.30 14.69
CA GLY A 286 9.91 4.05 15.84
C GLY A 286 9.64 2.56 16.07
N PRO A 287 9.12 2.18 17.25
CA PRO A 287 8.76 0.80 17.55
C PRO A 287 7.82 0.20 16.49
N SER A 288 8.04 -1.05 16.10
CA SER A 288 7.20 -1.78 15.15
C SER A 288 6.79 -3.13 15.73
N VAL A 289 5.46 -3.36 15.82
CA VAL A 289 4.88 -4.48 16.57
C VAL A 289 3.86 -5.21 15.70
N SER A 290 3.97 -6.54 15.64
CA SER A 290 3.27 -7.37 14.64
C SER A 290 1.74 -7.17 14.59
N PRO A 291 0.98 -7.21 15.72
CA PRO A 291 -0.46 -6.97 15.69
C PRO A 291 -0.87 -5.62 15.10
N ILE A 292 -0.13 -4.54 15.40
CA ILE A 292 -0.42 -3.21 14.88
C ILE A 292 -0.27 -3.20 13.37
N ASN A 293 0.85 -3.76 12.89
CA ASN A 293 1.11 -3.88 11.46
C ASN A 293 0.03 -4.74 10.76
N GLY A 294 -0.41 -5.81 11.42
CA GLY A 294 -1.50 -6.65 10.95
C GLY A 294 -2.82 -5.88 10.80
N VAL A 295 -3.20 -5.06 11.77
CA VAL A 295 -4.43 -4.23 11.69
C VAL A 295 -4.35 -3.25 10.53
N VAL A 296 -3.24 -2.50 10.40
CA VAL A 296 -3.06 -1.53 9.31
C VAL A 296 -3.08 -2.22 7.95
N SER A 297 -2.44 -3.38 7.82
CA SER A 297 -2.42 -4.18 6.59
C SER A 297 -3.80 -4.75 6.23
N ALA A 298 -4.56 -5.19 7.23
CA ALA A 298 -5.93 -5.66 7.04
C ALA A 298 -6.86 -4.51 6.60
N LEU A 299 -6.69 -3.30 7.12
CA LEU A 299 -7.42 -2.12 6.65
C LEU A 299 -7.13 -1.87 5.17
N ALA A 300 -5.85 -1.88 4.76
CA ALA A 300 -5.46 -1.66 3.37
C ALA A 300 -6.04 -2.73 2.43
N ALA A 301 -5.92 -4.01 2.80
CA ALA A 301 -6.48 -5.12 2.05
C ALA A 301 -8.02 -5.03 1.95
N THR A 302 -8.68 -4.53 3.00
CA THR A 302 -10.15 -4.34 3.02
C THR A 302 -10.59 -3.25 2.05
N GLU A 303 -9.91 -2.09 2.03
CA GLU A 303 -10.23 -1.01 1.09
C GLU A 303 -9.92 -1.39 -0.35
N PHE A 304 -8.82 -2.10 -0.58
CA PHE A 304 -8.49 -2.70 -1.88
C PHE A 304 -9.59 -3.67 -2.34
N MET A 305 -9.95 -4.65 -1.50
CA MET A 305 -11.01 -5.61 -1.78
C MET A 305 -12.33 -4.90 -2.13
N ALA A 306 -12.75 -3.93 -1.31
CA ALA A 306 -13.97 -3.18 -1.53
C ALA A 306 -13.97 -2.44 -2.88
N ALA A 307 -12.85 -1.80 -3.23
CA ALA A 307 -12.70 -1.07 -4.48
C ALA A 307 -12.68 -1.99 -5.72
N VAL A 308 -11.92 -3.09 -5.69
CA VAL A 308 -11.80 -4.01 -6.83
C VAL A 308 -13.09 -4.79 -7.07
N THR A 309 -13.72 -5.28 -6.01
CA THR A 309 -14.97 -6.05 -6.11
C THR A 309 -16.16 -5.17 -6.46
N GLY A 310 -16.09 -3.86 -6.17
CA GLY A 310 -17.17 -2.91 -6.40
C GLY A 310 -18.23 -2.92 -5.29
N MET A 311 -17.94 -3.50 -4.12
CA MET A 311 -18.87 -3.48 -2.97
C MET A 311 -19.21 -2.05 -2.52
N ARG A 312 -18.19 -1.18 -2.49
CA ARG A 312 -18.33 0.25 -2.17
C ARG A 312 -17.11 1.02 -2.63
N GLN A 313 -17.21 2.34 -2.63
CA GLN A 313 -16.04 3.19 -2.79
C GLN A 313 -15.11 3.06 -1.55
N PRO A 314 -13.78 3.11 -1.75
CA PRO A 314 -12.84 3.07 -0.65
C PRO A 314 -12.86 4.37 0.16
N GLN A 315 -12.62 4.25 1.46
CA GLN A 315 -12.35 5.39 2.32
C GLN A 315 -10.98 5.96 1.99
N ARG A 316 -10.88 7.30 1.90
CA ARG A 316 -9.68 7.97 1.39
C ARG A 316 -8.54 8.00 2.40
N LEU A 317 -8.89 8.15 3.67
CA LEU A 317 -7.98 8.05 4.79
C LEU A 317 -8.69 7.28 5.89
N ILE A 318 -8.03 6.31 6.49
CA ILE A 318 -8.46 5.71 7.75
C ILE A 318 -7.30 5.84 8.73
N ASN A 319 -7.53 6.50 9.85
CA ASN A 319 -6.60 6.49 10.98
C ASN A 319 -7.10 5.48 12.01
N TYR A 320 -6.20 4.59 12.44
CA TYR A 320 -6.40 3.64 13.50
C TYR A 320 -5.67 4.12 14.73
N TYR A 321 -6.40 4.44 15.79
CA TYR A 321 -5.84 4.67 17.10
C TYR A 321 -6.00 3.35 17.87
N GLY A 322 -4.93 2.61 18.07
CA GLY A 322 -5.00 1.32 18.75
C GLY A 322 -5.16 1.45 20.26
N HIS A 323 -4.53 2.47 20.84
CA HIS A 323 -4.64 2.83 22.25
C HIS A 323 -6.04 3.35 22.64
N VAL A 324 -6.83 3.82 21.68
CA VAL A 324 -8.24 4.21 21.87
C VAL A 324 -9.01 3.62 20.69
N PRO A 325 -9.80 2.53 20.84
CA PRO A 325 -10.34 1.72 19.74
C PRO A 325 -11.25 2.53 18.82
N LYS A 326 -10.64 3.33 17.95
CA LYS A 326 -11.28 4.41 17.21
C LYS A 326 -10.67 4.46 15.83
N LEU A 327 -11.57 4.51 14.85
CA LEU A 327 -11.25 4.76 13.45
C LEU A 327 -11.77 6.14 13.07
N THR A 328 -10.96 6.94 12.39
CA THR A 328 -11.39 8.23 11.82
C THR A 328 -11.12 8.29 10.34
N THR A 329 -11.89 9.10 9.62
CA THR A 329 -11.74 9.32 8.18
C THR A 329 -11.58 10.80 7.86
N ALA A 330 -10.86 11.12 6.79
CA ALA A 330 -10.71 12.49 6.29
C ALA A 330 -11.11 12.61 4.81
N LYS A 331 -11.43 13.85 4.39
CA LYS A 331 -11.79 14.18 3.01
C LYS A 331 -10.63 14.89 2.30
N PRO A 332 -10.41 14.64 1.00
CA PRO A 332 -9.35 15.29 0.22
C PRO A 332 -9.59 16.79 0.03
N LYS A 333 -8.52 17.59 -0.01
CA LYS A 333 -8.57 19.00 -0.46
C LYS A 333 -8.94 19.08 -1.96
N PRO A 334 -9.82 20.03 -2.38
CA PRO A 334 -10.39 20.07 -3.73
C PRO A 334 -9.36 20.36 -4.83
N ASP A 335 -8.47 21.33 -4.63
CA ASP A 335 -7.53 21.83 -5.66
C ASP A 335 -6.12 21.22 -5.54
N CYS A 336 -6.06 19.92 -5.28
CA CYS A 336 -4.79 19.25 -5.09
C CYS A 336 -3.99 19.11 -6.40
N TYR A 337 -2.75 19.60 -6.39
CA TYR A 337 -1.79 19.47 -7.49
C TYR A 337 -1.63 18.02 -7.99
N TYR A 338 -1.44 17.05 -7.09
CA TYR A 338 -1.27 15.65 -7.46
C TYR A 338 -2.57 15.01 -7.99
N CYS A 339 -3.70 15.30 -7.35
CA CYS A 339 -4.97 14.67 -7.73
C CYS A 339 -5.58 15.24 -9.02
N LYS A 340 -5.38 16.54 -9.27
CA LYS A 340 -6.03 17.30 -10.35
C LYS A 340 -5.05 17.91 -11.37
N GLY A 341 -3.91 18.38 -10.89
CA GLY A 341 -2.89 19.03 -11.74
C GLY A 341 -2.21 18.03 -12.66
N ILE A 342 -1.45 17.09 -12.09
CA ILE A 342 -0.56 16.18 -12.82
C ILE A 342 -1.11 14.77 -13.06
N ARG A 343 -2.32 14.48 -12.57
CA ARG A 343 -2.84 13.10 -12.65
C ARG A 343 -2.98 12.64 -14.10
N GLY A 344 -2.32 11.54 -14.44
CA GLY A 344 -2.32 11.00 -15.80
C GLY A 344 -1.60 11.87 -16.82
N LYS A 345 -0.77 12.82 -16.36
CA LYS A 345 0.02 13.73 -17.19
C LYS A 345 1.51 13.55 -16.87
N PRO A 346 2.14 12.45 -17.32
CA PRO A 346 3.53 12.16 -16.99
C PRO A 346 4.51 13.23 -17.53
N GLN A 347 4.16 13.87 -18.65
CA GLN A 347 4.93 14.97 -19.26
C GLN A 347 5.04 16.17 -18.30
N ASP A 348 3.93 16.52 -17.63
CA ASP A 348 3.82 17.69 -16.75
C ASP A 348 4.43 17.45 -15.37
N ALA A 349 4.46 16.18 -14.94
CA ALA A 349 4.97 15.77 -13.64
C ALA A 349 6.50 15.67 -13.60
N ASP A 350 7.11 15.26 -14.72
CA ASP A 350 8.52 14.85 -14.79
C ASP A 350 8.93 13.92 -13.62
N ALA A 351 8.09 12.94 -13.28
CA ALA A 351 8.31 12.06 -12.13
C ALA A 351 9.59 11.21 -12.30
N GLU A 352 10.08 11.01 -13.52
CA GLU A 352 11.34 10.28 -13.77
C GLU A 352 12.59 11.06 -13.37
N ARG A 353 12.48 12.35 -13.01
CA ARG A 353 13.62 13.12 -12.48
C ARG A 353 14.28 12.48 -11.27
N PHE A 354 13.54 11.72 -10.47
CA PHE A 354 14.10 11.03 -9.30
C PHE A 354 15.16 9.98 -9.71
N LEU A 355 15.03 9.36 -10.90
CA LEU A 355 16.05 8.46 -11.45
C LEU A 355 17.32 9.21 -11.89
N ARG A 356 17.21 10.51 -12.13
CA ARG A 356 18.33 11.38 -12.54
C ARG A 356 19.00 12.08 -11.35
N MET A 357 18.51 11.91 -10.12
CA MET A 357 19.10 12.46 -8.90
C MET A 357 20.18 11.52 -8.34
N PRO A 358 21.49 11.82 -8.48
CA PRO A 358 22.55 10.89 -8.12
C PRO A 358 22.57 10.52 -6.64
N HIS A 359 22.32 11.49 -5.76
CA HIS A 359 22.32 11.28 -4.30
C HIS A 359 21.21 10.33 -3.84
N LEU A 360 20.08 10.27 -4.54
CA LEU A 360 19.01 9.30 -4.24
C LEU A 360 19.39 7.88 -4.66
N ARG A 361 20.11 7.73 -5.77
CA ARG A 361 20.66 6.43 -6.23
C ARG A 361 21.79 5.94 -5.33
N GLU A 362 22.58 6.85 -4.78
CA GLU A 362 23.75 6.54 -3.95
C GLU A 362 23.42 6.30 -2.47
N ARG A 363 22.37 6.93 -1.92
CA ARG A 363 22.02 6.84 -0.49
C ARG A 363 21.83 5.39 -0.01
N ARG A 364 21.03 4.59 -0.71
CA ARG A 364 20.84 3.19 -0.30
C ARG A 364 22.03 2.29 -0.61
N ARG A 365 22.85 2.59 -1.63
CA ARG A 365 24.11 1.84 -1.85
C ARG A 365 25.08 1.98 -0.67
N ARG A 366 25.07 3.12 0.04
CA ARG A 366 25.85 3.33 1.27
C ARG A 366 25.25 2.61 2.47
N GLU A 367 23.92 2.55 2.59
CA GLU A 367 23.23 1.79 3.65
C GLU A 367 23.40 0.27 3.49
N THR A 368 23.27 -0.27 2.27
CA THR A 368 23.53 -1.69 2.00
C THR A 368 25.00 -2.07 2.26
N ARG A 369 25.97 -1.18 1.94
CA ARG A 369 27.40 -1.42 2.22
C ARG A 369 27.73 -1.41 3.71
N ARG A 370 27.11 -0.53 4.50
CA ARG A 370 27.29 -0.47 5.96
C ARG A 370 26.81 -1.72 6.69
N ILE A 371 25.81 -2.44 6.16
CA ILE A 371 25.32 -3.69 6.74
C ILE A 371 26.22 -4.88 6.38
N SER A 372 26.95 -4.79 5.26
CA SER A 372 27.86 -5.85 4.78
C SER A 372 29.31 -5.74 5.28
N GLU A 373 29.69 -4.65 5.93
CA GLU A 373 31.00 -4.52 6.58
C GLU A 373 30.90 -5.11 7.99
N PRO A 374 31.75 -6.08 8.38
CA PRO A 374 31.77 -6.56 9.74
C PRO A 374 32.10 -5.39 10.67
N VAL A 375 31.33 -5.25 11.74
CA VAL A 375 31.67 -4.36 12.84
C VAL A 375 33.00 -4.87 13.41
N GLU A 376 34.09 -4.15 13.14
CA GLU A 376 35.42 -4.44 13.70
C GLU A 376 35.45 -4.33 15.22
#